data_AF-X1HPT7-F1
#
_entry.id   AF-X1HPT7-F1
#
_cell.length_a   1.000
_cell.length_b   1.000
_cell.length_c   1.000
_cell.angle_alpha   90.00
_cell.angle_beta   90.00
_cell.angle_gamma   90.00
#
_symmetry.space_group_name_H-M   'P 1'
#
loop_
_entity.id
_entity.type
_entity.pdbx_description
1 polymer ?
#
loop_
_entity_poly.entity_id
_entity_poly.type
_entity_poly.pdbx_seq_one_letter_code
_entity_poly.pdbx_strand_id
1 'polypeptide(L)'
;EWEVFARLFEFVQEVNPRKASNFVSQVNTRSLSEITEEYWPSMPRELELLIRVFAQPSDWEPAKSWVEEHENVLERLVPCLAVLMPEVTTRRIESGCPLDLMTKSGSGWDSAYLALASIEQVSPAVAKILAERNQSAFSQGFAMLQALDSESFPAFLEILEKVAPAVLQAALKNIDVSKAEAYWVDRLRGKTVHQRAAATLLAKVREAGGEQAALAERLYCRFPKASTAYAHKGS
;
A
#
# COMPACT_ATOMS: atom_id res chain seq x y z
N GLU A 1 -15.86 4.51 13.65
CA GLU A 1 -16.68 3.34 14.06
C GLU A 1 -16.58 2.18 13.06
N TRP A 2 -16.73 2.43 11.75
CA TRP A 2 -16.56 1.41 10.68
C TRP A 2 -15.25 0.63 10.70
N GLU A 3 -14.13 1.29 11.02
CA GLU A 3 -12.83 0.64 11.12
C GLU A 3 -12.76 -0.42 12.23
N VAL A 4 -13.48 -0.21 13.34
CA VAL A 4 -13.56 -1.20 14.43
C VAL A 4 -14.34 -2.42 13.97
N PHE A 5 -15.44 -2.22 13.23
CA PHE A 5 -16.24 -3.31 12.68
C PHE A 5 -15.48 -4.09 11.61
N ALA A 6 -14.75 -3.40 10.72
CA ALA A 6 -13.92 -4.05 9.72
C ALA A 6 -12.86 -4.95 10.37
N ARG A 7 -12.13 -4.43 11.37
CA ARG A 7 -11.12 -5.20 12.11
C ARG A 7 -11.72 -6.36 12.91
N LEU A 8 -12.90 -6.17 13.50
CA LEU A 8 -13.61 -7.25 14.17
C LEU A 8 -14.00 -8.34 13.16
N PHE A 9 -14.43 -7.96 11.96
CA PHE A 9 -14.80 -8.91 10.93
C PHE A 9 -13.58 -9.65 10.36
N GLU A 10 -12.46 -8.96 10.11
CA GLU A 10 -11.17 -9.56 9.75
C GLU A 10 -10.76 -10.62 10.80
N PHE A 11 -10.86 -10.28 12.09
CA PHE A 11 -10.62 -11.25 13.16
C PHE A 11 -11.56 -12.45 13.08
N VAL A 12 -12.86 -12.25 12.82
CA VAL A 12 -13.82 -13.35 12.67
C VAL A 12 -13.51 -14.22 11.45
N GLN A 13 -13.07 -13.62 10.32
CA GLN A 13 -12.60 -14.36 9.15
C GLN A 13 -11.41 -15.26 9.51
N GLU A 14 -10.44 -14.76 10.27
CA GLU A 14 -9.28 -15.53 10.70
C GLU A 14 -9.65 -16.67 11.66
N VAL A 15 -10.46 -16.39 12.69
CA VAL A 15 -10.76 -17.39 13.74
C VAL A 15 -11.90 -18.35 13.37
N ASN A 16 -12.82 -17.93 12.49
CA ASN A 16 -13.96 -18.72 12.07
C ASN A 16 -14.42 -18.35 10.64
N PRO A 17 -13.67 -18.77 9.61
CA PRO A 17 -13.98 -18.47 8.21
C PRO A 17 -15.40 -18.87 7.80
N ARG A 18 -15.92 -19.97 8.35
CA ARG A 18 -17.29 -20.45 8.07
C ARG A 18 -18.35 -19.47 8.56
N LYS A 19 -18.19 -18.90 9.76
CA LYS A 19 -19.13 -17.89 10.29
C LYS A 19 -19.03 -16.58 9.52
N ALA A 20 -17.82 -16.16 9.16
CA ALA A 20 -17.64 -14.97 8.33
C ALA A 20 -18.32 -15.12 6.97
N SER A 21 -18.11 -16.26 6.29
CA SER A 21 -18.74 -16.58 5.01
C SER A 21 -20.27 -16.61 5.13
N ASN A 22 -20.83 -17.23 6.18
CA ASN A 22 -22.27 -17.24 6.44
C ASN A 22 -22.85 -15.86 6.69
N PHE A 23 -22.11 -14.95 7.32
CA PHE A 23 -22.55 -13.57 7.52
C PHE A 23 -22.61 -12.83 6.17
N VAL A 24 -21.55 -12.96 5.37
CA VAL A 24 -21.42 -12.27 4.07
C VAL A 24 -22.45 -12.77 3.07
N SER A 25 -22.77 -14.06 3.06
CA SER A 25 -23.80 -14.62 2.16
C SER A 25 -25.23 -14.16 2.49
N GLN A 26 -25.46 -13.56 3.66
CA GLN A 26 -26.76 -12.99 4.05
C GLN A 26 -26.88 -11.51 3.70
N VAL A 27 -25.80 -10.88 3.25
CA VAL A 27 -25.81 -9.46 2.89
C VAL A 27 -26.54 -9.26 1.57
N ASN A 28 -27.53 -8.35 1.59
CA ASN A 28 -28.23 -7.94 0.37
C ASN A 28 -27.44 -6.80 -0.32
N THR A 29 -26.56 -7.17 -1.25
CA THR A 29 -25.74 -6.21 -2.02
C THR A 29 -26.58 -5.21 -2.81
N ARG A 30 -27.78 -5.58 -3.26
CA ARG A 30 -28.68 -4.66 -3.95
C ARG A 30 -29.15 -3.52 -3.06
N SER A 31 -29.59 -3.84 -1.83
CA SER A 31 -29.97 -2.81 -0.86
C SER A 31 -28.78 -1.94 -0.46
N LEU A 32 -27.57 -2.52 -0.41
CA LEU A 32 -26.36 -1.73 -0.20
C LEU A 32 -26.07 -0.80 -1.38
N SER A 33 -26.17 -1.27 -2.63
CA SER A 33 -26.01 -0.46 -3.83
C SER A 33 -26.93 0.77 -3.83
N GLU A 34 -28.18 0.61 -3.41
CA GLU A 34 -29.14 1.71 -3.31
C GLU A 34 -28.74 2.75 -2.25
N ILE A 35 -28.19 2.31 -1.10
CA ILE A 35 -27.77 3.19 -0.01
C ILE A 35 -26.42 3.85 -0.31
N THR A 36 -25.57 3.19 -1.10
CA THR A 36 -24.21 3.68 -1.39
C THR A 36 -24.05 4.35 -2.74
N GLU A 37 -25.13 4.52 -3.52
CA GLU A 37 -25.12 5.04 -4.89
C GLU A 37 -24.28 6.32 -5.04
N GLU A 38 -24.47 7.28 -4.13
CA GLU A 38 -23.79 8.58 -4.16
C GLU A 38 -22.28 8.51 -3.84
N TYR A 39 -21.81 7.43 -3.20
CA TYR A 39 -20.43 7.31 -2.75
C TYR A 39 -19.51 6.67 -3.78
N TRP A 40 -20.04 5.95 -4.77
CA TRP A 40 -19.24 5.22 -5.77
C TRP A 40 -18.28 6.09 -6.57
N PRO A 41 -18.64 7.30 -7.05
CA PRO A 41 -17.69 8.12 -7.80
C PRO A 41 -16.38 8.40 -7.07
N SER A 42 -16.44 8.60 -5.74
CA SER A 42 -15.28 8.96 -4.92
C SER A 42 -14.71 7.82 -4.07
N MET A 43 -15.50 6.76 -3.84
CA MET A 43 -15.20 5.62 -2.97
C MET A 43 -14.54 6.02 -1.64
N PRO A 44 -15.29 6.61 -0.69
CA PRO A 44 -14.76 6.98 0.61
C PRO A 44 -14.26 5.76 1.39
N ARG A 45 -13.47 6.01 2.44
CA ARG A 45 -12.81 4.97 3.23
C ARG A 45 -13.80 3.95 3.80
N GLU A 46 -14.97 4.40 4.21
CA GLU A 46 -16.03 3.54 4.76
C GLU A 46 -16.53 2.53 3.73
N LEU A 47 -16.72 2.95 2.47
CA LEU A 47 -17.12 2.07 1.38
C LEU A 47 -15.98 1.09 1.02
N GLU A 48 -14.73 1.57 0.98
CA GLU A 48 -13.56 0.70 0.79
C GLU A 48 -13.47 -0.40 1.87
N LEU A 49 -13.65 -0.03 3.15
CA LEU A 49 -13.64 -0.97 4.26
C LEU A 49 -14.77 -2.01 4.14
N LEU A 50 -15.95 -1.57 3.70
CA LEU A 50 -17.09 -2.47 3.50
C LEU A 50 -16.83 -3.47 2.36
N ILE A 51 -16.25 -3.02 1.25
CA ILE A 51 -15.82 -3.88 0.14
C ILE A 51 -14.81 -4.92 0.64
N ARG A 52 -13.82 -4.50 1.42
CA ARG A 52 -12.81 -5.42 2.00
C ARG A 52 -13.44 -6.48 2.91
N VAL A 53 -14.41 -6.09 3.74
CA VAL A 53 -15.15 -7.00 4.62
C VAL A 53 -15.92 -8.06 3.81
N PHE A 54 -16.48 -7.69 2.66
CA PHE A 54 -17.23 -8.62 1.82
C PHE A 54 -16.37 -9.43 0.84
N ALA A 55 -15.10 -9.06 0.65
CA ALA A 55 -14.19 -9.76 -0.24
C ALA A 55 -13.71 -11.08 0.39
N GLN A 56 -14.37 -12.19 0.05
CA GLN A 56 -13.96 -13.51 0.54
C GLN A 56 -12.71 -14.01 -0.20
N PRO A 57 -11.69 -14.57 0.47
CA PRO A 57 -10.43 -14.92 -0.20
C PRO A 57 -10.52 -16.00 -1.30
N SER A 58 -11.60 -16.78 -1.36
CA SER A 58 -11.77 -17.88 -2.32
C SER A 58 -11.97 -17.40 -3.76
N ASP A 59 -12.78 -16.36 -3.91
CA ASP A 59 -13.37 -15.90 -5.18
C ASP A 59 -13.71 -14.41 -5.17
N TRP A 60 -13.47 -13.73 -4.04
CA TRP A 60 -13.72 -12.32 -3.80
C TRP A 60 -15.21 -11.93 -3.81
N GLU A 61 -16.10 -12.90 -3.80
CA GLU A 61 -17.54 -12.66 -3.81
C GLU A 61 -18.10 -12.43 -2.40
N PRO A 62 -19.17 -11.62 -2.25
CA PRO A 62 -19.90 -10.89 -3.30
C PRO A 62 -19.30 -9.52 -3.64
N ALA A 63 -18.19 -9.13 -3.00
CA ALA A 63 -17.60 -7.80 -3.18
C ALA A 63 -17.23 -7.52 -4.64
N LYS A 64 -16.69 -8.52 -5.34
CA LYS A 64 -16.33 -8.41 -6.75
C LYS A 64 -17.55 -8.04 -7.60
N SER A 65 -18.60 -8.87 -7.61
CA SER A 65 -19.82 -8.60 -8.37
C SER A 65 -20.43 -7.23 -7.99
N TRP A 66 -20.41 -6.89 -6.70
CA TRP A 66 -20.92 -5.62 -6.22
C TRP A 66 -20.16 -4.41 -6.78
N VAL A 67 -18.83 -4.47 -6.84
CA VAL A 67 -18.04 -3.37 -7.43
C VAL A 67 -18.21 -3.32 -8.95
N GLU A 68 -18.29 -4.47 -9.63
CA GLU A 68 -18.48 -4.52 -11.09
C GLU A 68 -19.76 -3.80 -11.53
N GLU A 69 -20.85 -3.86 -10.75
CA GLU A 69 -22.09 -3.12 -11.01
C GLU A 69 -21.89 -1.59 -11.10
N HIS A 70 -20.87 -1.06 -10.44
CA HIS A 70 -20.60 0.38 -10.32
C HIS A 70 -19.31 0.82 -11.04
N GLU A 71 -18.65 -0.07 -11.80
CA GLU A 71 -17.32 0.23 -12.37
C GLU A 71 -17.31 1.50 -13.26
N ASN A 72 -18.44 1.76 -13.92
CA ASN A 72 -18.58 2.83 -14.90
C ASN A 72 -18.67 4.22 -14.26
N VAL A 73 -19.10 4.30 -13.01
CA VAL A 73 -19.25 5.57 -12.27
C VAL A 73 -18.01 5.91 -11.44
N LEU A 74 -17.03 5.01 -11.32
CA LEU A 74 -15.81 5.24 -10.54
C LEU A 74 -14.93 6.33 -11.20
N GLU A 75 -14.84 7.50 -10.58
CA GLU A 75 -13.96 8.59 -11.04
C GLU A 75 -12.52 8.44 -10.52
N ARG A 76 -12.34 7.68 -9.45
CA ARG A 76 -11.05 7.35 -8.86
C ARG A 76 -11.04 5.90 -8.38
N LEU A 77 -9.87 5.28 -8.45
CA LEU A 77 -9.64 3.94 -7.94
C LEU A 77 -8.95 4.02 -6.58
N VAL A 78 -9.15 2.96 -5.79
CA VAL A 78 -8.47 2.74 -4.50
C VAL A 78 -7.67 1.44 -4.56
N PRO A 79 -6.58 1.29 -3.76
CA PRO A 79 -5.68 0.15 -3.85
C PRO A 79 -6.37 -1.22 -3.73
N CYS A 80 -7.45 -1.35 -2.94
CA CYS A 80 -8.12 -2.64 -2.80
C CYS A 80 -8.76 -3.15 -4.10
N LEU A 81 -9.14 -2.26 -5.02
CA LEU A 81 -9.71 -2.64 -6.31
C LEU A 81 -8.68 -3.31 -7.22
N ALA A 82 -7.41 -2.90 -7.11
CA ALA A 82 -6.31 -3.53 -7.84
C ALA A 82 -6.11 -4.99 -7.43
N VAL A 83 -6.43 -5.34 -6.18
CA VAL A 83 -6.37 -6.72 -5.67
C VAL A 83 -7.64 -7.49 -6.05
N LEU A 84 -8.81 -6.85 -5.90
CA LEU A 84 -10.12 -7.46 -6.14
C LEU A 84 -10.37 -7.77 -7.63
N MET A 85 -10.03 -6.82 -8.50
CA MET A 85 -10.34 -6.82 -9.93
C MET A 85 -9.16 -6.26 -10.73
N PRO A 86 -8.03 -6.97 -10.79
CA PRO A 86 -6.79 -6.44 -11.34
C PRO A 86 -6.91 -6.10 -12.84
N GLU A 87 -7.66 -6.86 -13.62
CA GLU A 87 -7.87 -6.60 -15.05
C GLU A 87 -8.69 -5.33 -15.29
N VAL A 88 -9.79 -5.14 -14.56
CA VAL A 88 -10.63 -3.94 -14.64
C VAL A 88 -9.84 -2.72 -14.22
N THR A 89 -9.17 -2.80 -13.07
CA THR A 89 -8.33 -1.72 -12.53
C THR A 89 -7.25 -1.32 -13.52
N THR A 90 -6.57 -2.31 -14.12
CA THR A 90 -5.54 -2.07 -15.14
C THR A 90 -6.09 -1.29 -16.33
N ARG A 91 -7.21 -1.74 -16.92
CA ARG A 91 -7.87 -1.03 -18.04
C ARG A 91 -8.27 0.40 -17.68
N ARG A 92 -8.77 0.62 -16.46
CA ARG A 92 -9.17 1.97 -15.99
C ARG A 92 -7.95 2.88 -15.80
N ILE A 93 -6.83 2.37 -15.31
CA ILE A 93 -5.58 3.15 -15.20
C ILE A 93 -5.05 3.55 -16.58
N GLU A 94 -5.10 2.62 -17.55
CA GLU A 94 -4.75 2.86 -18.96
C GLU A 94 -5.62 3.97 -19.57
N SER A 95 -6.92 3.98 -19.26
CA SER A 95 -7.85 5.03 -19.70
C SER A 95 -7.70 6.35 -18.92
N GLY A 96 -6.72 6.47 -18.03
CA GLY A 96 -6.41 7.71 -17.30
C GLY A 96 -7.10 7.86 -15.95
N CYS A 97 -7.84 6.86 -15.46
CA CYS A 97 -8.44 6.92 -14.14
C CYS A 97 -7.33 6.93 -13.06
N PRO A 98 -7.36 7.86 -12.10
CA PRO A 98 -6.34 7.97 -11.07
C PRO A 98 -6.48 6.86 -10.03
N LEU A 99 -5.35 6.31 -9.58
CA LEU A 99 -5.23 5.45 -8.41
C LEU A 99 -4.13 6.02 -7.51
N ASP A 100 -4.50 6.43 -6.30
CA ASP A 100 -3.56 6.83 -5.24
C ASP A 100 -3.19 5.59 -4.41
N LEU A 101 -1.89 5.31 -4.33
CA LEU A 101 -1.37 4.18 -3.54
C LEU A 101 -1.36 4.45 -2.02
N MET A 102 -1.80 5.64 -1.59
CA MET A 102 -1.98 6.04 -0.18
C MET A 102 -0.69 6.00 0.65
N THR A 103 0.48 6.14 0.01
CA THR A 103 1.80 6.05 0.65
C THR A 103 2.30 7.37 1.23
N LYS A 104 1.66 8.50 0.87
CA LYS A 104 2.13 9.85 1.17
C LYS A 104 2.35 10.12 2.66
N SER A 105 1.55 9.51 3.54
CA SER A 105 1.64 9.66 5.00
C SER A 105 2.77 8.85 5.66
N GLY A 106 3.47 8.01 4.89
CA GLY A 106 4.49 7.10 5.40
C GLY A 106 3.94 5.78 5.94
N SER A 107 2.70 5.45 5.58
CA SER A 107 1.99 4.20 5.88
C SER A 107 1.30 3.70 4.61
N GLY A 108 0.52 2.62 4.69
CA GLY A 108 -0.23 2.08 3.55
C GLY A 108 0.62 1.17 2.64
N TRP A 109 1.81 0.77 3.09
CA TRP A 109 2.80 0.02 2.33
C TRP A 109 2.30 -1.35 1.89
N ASP A 110 1.51 -2.01 2.75
CA ASP A 110 0.92 -3.31 2.42
C ASP A 110 -0.08 -3.19 1.26
N SER A 111 -0.98 -2.23 1.37
CA SER A 111 -1.99 -1.98 0.33
C SER A 111 -1.34 -1.53 -0.99
N ALA A 112 -0.30 -0.70 -0.90
CA ALA A 112 0.46 -0.24 -2.06
C ALA A 112 1.24 -1.38 -2.74
N TYR A 113 1.88 -2.25 -1.94
CA TYR A 113 2.58 -3.44 -2.42
C TYR A 113 1.63 -4.37 -3.16
N LEU A 114 0.51 -4.74 -2.53
CA LEU A 114 -0.48 -5.65 -3.12
C LEU A 114 -1.07 -5.07 -4.41
N ALA A 115 -1.46 -3.79 -4.40
CA ALA A 115 -2.00 -3.14 -5.60
C ALA A 115 -1.00 -3.12 -6.75
N LEU A 116 0.26 -2.74 -6.49
CA LEU A 116 1.28 -2.68 -7.52
C LEU A 116 1.65 -4.08 -8.04
N ALA A 117 1.74 -5.08 -7.15
CA ALA A 117 2.00 -6.47 -7.52
C ALA A 117 0.86 -7.08 -8.35
N SER A 118 -0.39 -6.85 -7.98
CA SER A 118 -1.56 -7.33 -8.73
C SER A 118 -1.64 -6.72 -10.13
N ILE A 119 -1.36 -5.42 -10.27
CA ILE A 119 -1.32 -4.75 -11.58
C ILE A 119 -0.11 -5.21 -12.39
N GLU A 120 1.05 -5.44 -11.78
CA GLU A 120 2.24 -5.94 -12.47
C GLU A 120 2.01 -7.31 -13.10
N GLN A 121 1.25 -8.19 -12.45
CA GLN A 121 0.90 -9.50 -12.99
C GLN A 121 0.02 -9.40 -14.25
N VAL A 122 -0.85 -8.39 -14.33
CA VAL A 122 -1.72 -8.18 -15.50
C VAL A 122 -1.00 -7.39 -16.60
N SER A 123 -0.36 -6.28 -16.25
CA SER A 123 0.36 -5.41 -17.18
C SER A 123 1.51 -4.68 -16.48
N PRO A 124 2.77 -5.15 -16.68
CA PRO A 124 3.96 -4.46 -16.16
C PRO A 124 4.08 -3.00 -16.62
N ALA A 125 3.60 -2.69 -17.82
CA ALA A 125 3.60 -1.33 -18.36
C ALA A 125 2.68 -0.40 -17.55
N VAL A 126 1.50 -0.88 -17.16
CA VAL A 126 0.55 -0.11 -16.35
C VAL A 126 1.01 0.04 -14.92
N ALA A 127 1.62 -1.01 -14.36
CA ALA A 127 2.25 -0.92 -13.03
C ALA A 127 3.34 0.18 -13.00
N LYS A 128 4.14 0.29 -14.07
CA LYS A 128 5.12 1.37 -14.21
C LYS A 128 4.46 2.75 -14.29
N ILE A 129 3.43 2.93 -15.11
CA ILE A 129 2.65 4.19 -15.19
C ILE A 129 2.09 4.57 -13.82
N LEU A 130 1.54 3.60 -13.09
CA LEU A 130 1.01 3.82 -11.75
C LEU A 130 2.10 4.29 -10.77
N ALA A 131 3.27 3.67 -10.81
CA ALA A 131 4.41 4.06 -10.00
C ALA A 131 4.87 5.49 -10.34
N GLU A 132 4.98 5.84 -11.63
CA GLU A 132 5.33 7.19 -12.08
C GLU A 132 4.35 8.25 -11.56
N ARG A 133 3.04 7.98 -11.65
CA ARG A 133 1.99 8.88 -11.14
C ARG A 133 2.06 9.09 -9.62
N ASN A 134 2.59 8.12 -8.87
CA ASN A 134 2.69 8.16 -7.41
C ASN A 134 4.09 8.56 -6.89
N GLN A 135 5.05 8.88 -7.76
CA GLN A 135 6.44 9.15 -7.37
C GLN A 135 6.57 10.18 -6.22
N SER A 136 5.82 11.28 -6.29
CA SER A 136 5.88 12.34 -5.27
C SER A 136 5.35 11.89 -3.91
N ALA A 137 4.38 10.97 -3.89
CA ALA A 137 3.87 10.36 -2.68
C ALA A 137 4.90 9.43 -2.06
N PHE A 138 5.65 8.67 -2.87
CA PHE A 138 6.74 7.82 -2.38
C PHE A 138 7.83 8.62 -1.66
N SER A 139 8.31 9.72 -2.24
CA SER A 139 9.32 10.57 -1.59
C SER A 139 8.88 11.07 -0.22
N GLN A 140 7.61 11.48 -0.12
CA GLN A 140 7.01 11.96 1.13
C GLN A 140 6.83 10.84 2.14
N GLY A 141 6.35 9.69 1.69
CA GLY A 141 6.18 8.50 2.53
C GLY A 141 7.50 7.98 3.07
N PHE A 142 8.55 7.95 2.24
CA PHE A 142 9.90 7.56 2.67
C PHE A 142 10.47 8.51 3.73
N ALA A 143 10.23 9.82 3.60
CA ALA A 143 10.62 10.80 4.62
C ALA A 143 9.85 10.63 5.93
N MET A 144 8.58 10.21 5.88
CA MET A 144 7.70 10.10 7.06
C MET A 144 7.45 8.65 7.50
N LEU A 145 8.39 7.73 7.24
CA LEU A 145 8.22 6.29 7.46
C LEU A 145 7.62 5.97 8.86
N GLN A 146 6.37 5.54 8.87
CA GLN A 146 5.61 5.26 10.09
C GLN A 146 5.88 3.85 10.61
N ALA A 147 5.49 3.60 11.87
CA ALA A 147 5.59 2.29 12.50
C ALA A 147 4.42 1.39 12.07
N LEU A 148 3.26 1.99 11.80
CA LEU A 148 2.13 1.31 11.20
C LEU A 148 2.60 0.67 9.89
N ASP A 149 2.19 -0.58 9.66
CA ASP A 149 2.43 -1.42 8.47
C ASP A 149 3.86 -1.45 7.88
N SER A 150 4.86 -1.09 8.68
CA SER A 150 6.26 -1.06 8.30
C SER A 150 6.84 -2.44 7.92
N GLU A 151 6.21 -3.52 8.35
CA GLU A 151 6.58 -4.90 8.00
C GLU A 151 6.46 -5.20 6.50
N SER A 152 5.51 -4.56 5.80
CA SER A 152 5.32 -4.71 4.35
C SER A 152 6.19 -3.75 3.54
N PHE A 153 6.84 -2.77 4.19
CA PHE A 153 7.66 -1.77 3.51
C PHE A 153 8.83 -2.36 2.70
N PRO A 154 9.60 -3.35 3.18
CA PRO A 154 10.66 -3.97 2.37
C PRO A 154 10.11 -4.61 1.08
N ALA A 155 8.98 -5.33 1.16
CA ALA A 155 8.36 -5.93 -0.01
C ALA A 155 7.87 -4.88 -1.01
N PHE A 156 7.34 -3.75 -0.52
CA PHE A 156 6.99 -2.60 -1.34
C PHE A 156 8.20 -2.04 -2.10
N LEU A 157 9.35 -1.87 -1.43
CA LEU A 157 10.56 -1.38 -2.10
C LEU A 157 11.06 -2.35 -3.18
N GLU A 158 11.01 -3.67 -2.92
CA GLU A 158 11.41 -4.69 -3.88
C GLU A 158 10.53 -4.67 -5.15
N ILE A 159 9.20 -4.61 -5.00
CA ILE A 159 8.31 -4.52 -6.17
C ILE A 159 8.48 -3.20 -6.93
N LEU A 160 8.69 -2.08 -6.22
CA LEU A 160 8.91 -0.78 -6.86
C LEU A 160 10.24 -0.75 -7.63
N GLU A 161 11.29 -1.36 -7.08
CA GLU A 161 12.57 -1.53 -7.76
C GLU A 161 12.45 -2.41 -9.01
N LYS A 162 11.68 -3.51 -8.93
CA LYS A 162 11.39 -4.38 -10.08
C LYS A 162 10.62 -3.65 -11.18
N VAL A 163 9.55 -2.94 -10.82
CA VAL A 163 8.60 -2.34 -11.78
C VAL A 163 9.10 -1.02 -12.35
N ALA A 164 9.67 -0.16 -11.51
CA ALA A 164 10.02 1.20 -11.87
C ALA A 164 11.29 1.66 -11.13
N PRO A 165 12.46 1.07 -11.44
CA PRO A 165 13.71 1.39 -10.73
C PRO A 165 14.09 2.87 -10.85
N ALA A 166 13.80 3.50 -11.99
CA ALA A 166 14.02 4.93 -12.18
C ALA A 166 13.14 5.80 -11.26
N VAL A 167 11.89 5.37 -11.02
CA VAL A 167 10.96 6.06 -10.10
C VAL A 167 11.45 5.91 -8.67
N LEU A 168 11.91 4.72 -8.27
CA LEU A 168 12.51 4.52 -6.95
C LEU A 168 13.70 5.45 -6.75
N GLN A 169 14.65 5.48 -7.69
CA GLN A 169 15.82 6.34 -7.62
C GLN A 169 15.45 7.83 -7.55
N ALA A 170 14.47 8.26 -8.35
CA ALA A 170 13.97 9.62 -8.29
C ALA A 170 13.28 9.94 -6.96
N ALA A 171 12.51 9.00 -6.40
CA ALA A 171 11.85 9.18 -5.12
C ALA A 171 12.87 9.31 -3.98
N LEU A 172 13.89 8.45 -3.94
CA LEU A 172 14.97 8.48 -2.94
C LEU A 172 15.74 9.81 -2.96
N LYS A 173 16.05 10.33 -4.15
CA LYS A 173 16.74 11.62 -4.33
C LYS A 173 15.91 12.83 -3.91
N ASN A 174 14.60 12.69 -3.82
CA ASN A 174 13.68 13.77 -3.48
C ASN A 174 13.14 13.65 -2.05
N ILE A 175 13.74 12.81 -1.20
CA ILE A 175 13.39 12.72 0.22
C ILE A 175 13.77 14.04 0.90
N ASP A 176 12.80 14.60 1.63
CA ASP A 176 12.99 15.75 2.51
C ASP A 176 13.75 15.32 3.78
N VAL A 177 15.06 15.57 3.79
CA VAL A 177 15.94 15.19 4.90
C VAL A 177 15.59 15.87 6.22
N SER A 178 14.98 17.06 6.17
CA SER A 178 14.62 17.83 7.37
C SER A 178 13.52 17.12 8.18
N LYS A 179 12.64 16.38 7.49
CA LYS A 179 11.63 15.53 8.10
C LYS A 179 12.14 14.12 8.36
N ALA A 180 12.92 13.58 7.43
CA ALA A 180 13.38 12.19 7.46
C ALA A 180 14.11 11.80 8.75
N GLU A 181 14.99 12.67 9.25
CA GLU A 181 15.82 12.34 10.41
C GLU A 181 15.00 11.94 11.64
N ALA A 182 13.95 12.69 11.97
CA ALA A 182 13.12 12.40 13.13
C ALA A 182 12.42 11.03 13.02
N TYR A 183 11.76 10.78 11.88
CA TYR A 183 11.03 9.53 11.64
C TYR A 183 11.98 8.33 11.60
N TRP A 184 13.10 8.44 10.90
CA TRP A 184 14.05 7.34 10.77
C TRP A 184 14.71 6.99 12.10
N VAL A 185 15.07 8.00 12.91
CA VAL A 185 15.58 7.78 14.28
C VAL A 185 14.55 7.03 15.13
N ASP A 186 13.27 7.42 15.06
CA ASP A 186 12.20 6.76 15.82
C ASP A 186 11.97 5.32 15.35
N ARG A 187 12.12 5.02 14.06
CA ARG A 187 12.05 3.63 13.55
C ARG A 187 13.25 2.80 13.98
N LEU A 188 14.46 3.35 13.94
CA LEU A 188 15.67 2.66 14.40
C LEU A 188 15.68 2.38 15.92
N ARG A 189 14.99 3.21 16.71
CA ARG A 189 14.78 2.97 18.15
C ARG A 189 13.62 2.02 18.45
N GLY A 190 12.77 1.74 17.47
CA GLY A 190 11.57 0.93 17.63
C GLY A 190 11.84 -0.58 17.71
N LYS A 191 10.77 -1.35 17.52
CA LYS A 191 10.79 -2.82 17.42
C LYS A 191 11.57 -3.29 16.19
N THR A 192 11.98 -4.54 16.19
CA THR A 192 12.71 -5.21 15.11
C THR A 192 12.11 -4.98 13.71
N VAL A 193 10.78 -5.05 13.58
CA VAL A 193 10.11 -4.83 12.28
C VAL A 193 10.29 -3.40 11.76
N HIS A 194 10.25 -2.40 12.64
CA HIS A 194 10.48 -1.00 12.30
C HIS A 194 11.95 -0.73 11.96
N GLN A 195 12.87 -1.36 12.72
CA GLN A 195 14.30 -1.30 12.44
C GLN A 195 14.61 -1.89 11.08
N ARG A 196 13.99 -3.03 10.72
CA ARG A 196 14.13 -3.65 9.40
C ARG A 196 13.67 -2.71 8.30
N ALA A 197 12.49 -2.11 8.41
CA ALA A 197 11.97 -1.17 7.42
C ALA A 197 12.92 0.01 7.19
N ALA A 198 13.38 0.65 8.29
CA ALA A 198 14.33 1.75 8.22
C ALA A 198 15.68 1.29 7.63
N ALA A 199 16.24 0.16 8.07
CA ALA A 199 17.49 -0.37 7.56
C ALA A 199 17.44 -0.64 6.04
N THR A 200 16.33 -1.19 5.54
CA THR A 200 16.12 -1.43 4.11
C THR A 200 16.08 -0.10 3.34
N LEU A 201 15.37 0.92 3.84
CA LEU A 201 15.37 2.25 3.21
C LEU A 201 16.77 2.87 3.20
N LEU A 202 17.46 2.87 4.35
CA LEU A 202 18.78 3.48 4.48
C LEU A 202 19.82 2.84 3.56
N ALA A 203 19.75 1.53 3.35
CA ALA A 203 20.62 0.84 2.39
C ALA A 203 20.45 1.40 0.97
N LYS A 204 19.19 1.52 0.50
CA LYS A 204 18.87 2.09 -0.81
C LYS A 204 19.23 3.58 -0.93
N VAL A 205 19.01 4.35 0.13
CA VAL A 205 19.34 5.79 0.17
C VAL A 205 20.84 6.02 0.05
N ARG A 206 21.68 5.18 0.68
CA ARG A 206 23.15 5.29 0.57
C ARG A 206 23.64 5.15 -0.86
N GLU A 207 23.05 4.24 -1.62
CA GLU A 207 23.38 4.02 -3.04
C GLU A 207 23.00 5.21 -3.92
N ALA A 208 21.95 5.96 -3.56
CA ALA A 208 21.45 7.09 -4.34
C ALA A 208 22.35 8.35 -4.27
N GLY A 209 23.21 8.46 -3.26
CA GLY A 209 24.13 9.60 -3.05
C GLY A 209 23.46 10.87 -2.49
N GLY A 210 24.22 11.96 -2.41
CA GLY A 210 23.71 13.29 -1.99
C GLY A 210 23.51 13.47 -0.48
N GLU A 211 22.70 14.47 -0.12
CA GLU A 211 22.43 14.82 1.28
C GLU A 211 21.68 13.71 2.03
N GLN A 212 20.81 12.99 1.33
CA GLN A 212 20.07 11.85 1.84
C GLN A 212 21.03 10.71 2.24
N ALA A 213 22.01 10.40 1.38
CA ALA A 213 23.05 9.43 1.70
C ALA A 213 23.90 9.86 2.90
N ALA A 214 24.25 11.15 3.00
CA ALA A 214 24.98 11.67 4.15
C ALA A 214 24.18 11.53 5.47
N LEU A 215 22.87 11.77 5.45
CA LEU A 215 21.99 11.47 6.59
C LEU A 215 21.99 9.98 6.92
N ALA A 216 21.86 9.11 5.92
CA ALA A 216 21.87 7.67 6.12
C ALA A 216 23.18 7.21 6.79
N GLU A 217 24.34 7.66 6.32
CA GLU A 217 25.64 7.33 6.92
C GLU A 217 25.74 7.77 8.39
N ARG A 218 25.26 8.97 8.74
CA ARG A 218 25.19 9.41 10.14
C ARG A 218 24.36 8.46 11.00
N LEU A 219 23.23 7.99 10.47
CA LEU A 219 22.35 7.05 11.18
C LEU A 219 22.95 5.65 11.28
N TYR A 220 23.73 5.19 10.30
CA TYR A 220 24.52 3.96 10.43
C TYR A 220 25.55 4.06 11.55
N CYS A 221 26.28 5.18 11.66
CA CYS A 221 27.23 5.40 12.75
C CYS A 221 26.54 5.48 14.13
N ARG A 222 25.36 6.12 14.19
CA ARG A 222 24.61 6.30 15.45
C ARG A 222 23.89 5.05 15.92
N PHE A 223 23.40 4.22 14.99
CA PHE A 223 22.60 3.01 15.28
C PHE A 223 23.14 1.77 14.55
N PRO A 224 24.41 1.38 14.75
CA PRO A 224 25.08 0.38 13.90
C PRO A 224 24.38 -0.97 13.86
N LYS A 225 23.82 -1.44 14.99
CA LYS A 225 23.08 -2.71 15.04
C LYS A 225 21.72 -2.64 14.34
N ALA A 226 20.96 -1.57 14.57
CA ALA A 226 19.61 -1.42 14.03
C ALA A 226 19.61 -1.16 12.51
N SER A 227 20.64 -0.47 12.01
CA SER A 227 20.75 -0.10 10.58
C SER A 227 21.34 -1.20 9.69
N THR A 228 22.01 -2.22 10.25
CA THR A 228 22.73 -3.26 9.46
C THR A 228 22.14 -4.65 9.57
N ALA A 229 21.44 -4.99 10.66
CA ALA A 229 21.01 -6.36 10.96
C ALA A 229 20.11 -7.02 9.90
N TYR A 230 19.56 -6.24 8.97
CA TYR A 230 18.58 -6.70 7.98
C TYR A 230 18.94 -6.33 6.53
N ALA A 231 20.09 -5.71 6.28
CA ALA A 231 20.54 -5.36 4.93
C ALA A 231 21.15 -6.55 4.15
N HIS A 232 21.35 -7.71 4.79
CA HIS A 232 22.08 -8.86 4.23
C HIS A 232 21.30 -10.19 4.16
N LYS A 233 19.96 -10.17 4.24
CA LYS A 233 19.15 -11.37 3.96
C LYS A 233 18.35 -11.16 2.67
N GLY A 234 19.07 -11.27 1.56
CA GLY A 234 18.56 -11.13 0.20
C GLY A 234 19.65 -11.55 -0.78
N SER A 235 20.06 -12.81 -0.70
CA SER A 235 20.89 -13.51 -1.69
C SER A 235 20.33 -14.91 -1.87
#